data_AF-A0A7C5H219-F1
#
_entry.id   AF-A0A7C5H219-F1
#
_cell.length_a   1.000
_cell.length_b   1.000
_cell.length_c   1.000
_cell.angle_alpha   90.00
_cell.angle_beta   90.00
_cell.angle_gamma   90.00
#
_symmetry.space_group_name_H-M   'P 1'
#
loop_
_entity.id
_entity.type
_entity.pdbx_description
1 polymer ?
#
loop_
_entity_poly.entity_id
_entity_poly.type
_entity_poly.pdbx_seq_one_letter_code
_entity_poly.pdbx_strand_id
1 'polypeptide(L)'
;KPTLLNASGNTNFIFEVVGIDSHVLDQVNAIKTRTKVKDRIQRIYELGGSLRFYKAEKETMAYNLSMVDSCLPELIANMLQEFYENRTTAISKNLENVFNAGNNFHTDLISLTVKIKRFLVSVLLGFFAGQKWDGNYVANGLIVVKEDGEHVGFHIVDKAALEDYLFEHIKFDTPSTTRHRFGHLIAENNGNIYFKLNFQLRF
;
A
#
# COMPACT_ATOMS: atom_id res chain seq x y z
N LYS A 1 -2.27 -17.70 4.64
CA LYS A 1 -3.20 -16.58 4.36
C LYS A 1 -3.19 -16.24 2.88
N PRO A 2 -4.35 -16.29 2.20
CA PRO A 2 -4.45 -15.89 0.81
C PRO A 2 -4.06 -14.42 0.63
N THR A 3 -3.63 -14.06 -0.57
CA THR A 3 -3.11 -12.73 -0.90
C THR A 3 -4.02 -12.11 -1.95
N LEU A 4 -4.48 -10.88 -1.71
CA LEU A 4 -5.23 -10.11 -2.69
C LEU A 4 -4.27 -9.38 -3.66
N LEU A 5 -3.27 -8.69 -3.11
CA LEU A 5 -2.23 -8.01 -3.89
C LEU A 5 -0.85 -8.58 -3.53
N ASN A 6 -0.22 -9.25 -4.49
CA ASN A 6 1.08 -9.89 -4.28
C ASN A 6 2.23 -8.89 -4.26
N ALA A 7 3.14 -9.06 -3.29
CA ALA A 7 4.38 -8.31 -3.22
C ALA A 7 5.26 -8.57 -4.45
N SER A 8 5.76 -7.50 -5.08
CA SER A 8 6.74 -7.55 -6.16
C SER A 8 7.49 -6.21 -6.24
N GLY A 9 8.50 -6.11 -7.11
CA GLY A 9 9.05 -4.80 -7.46
C GLY A 9 8.03 -3.85 -8.09
N ASN A 10 6.92 -4.39 -8.63
CA ASN A 10 5.84 -3.58 -9.20
C ASN A 10 4.92 -2.98 -8.13
N THR A 11 5.02 -3.41 -6.88
CA THR A 11 4.23 -2.88 -5.76
C THR A 11 5.06 -2.02 -4.80
N ASN A 12 6.24 -1.58 -5.22
CA ASN A 12 7.05 -0.66 -4.43
C ASN A 12 6.62 0.80 -4.64
N PHE A 13 6.67 1.57 -3.57
CA PHE A 13 6.45 3.01 -3.51
C PHE A 13 7.72 3.67 -3.03
N ILE A 14 8.14 4.72 -3.74
CA ILE A 14 9.36 5.48 -3.48
C ILE A 14 8.98 6.74 -2.73
N PHE A 15 9.64 6.96 -1.60
CA PHE A 15 9.56 8.16 -0.79
C PHE A 15 10.91 8.87 -0.87
N GLU A 16 10.88 10.17 -1.13
CA GLU A 16 12.04 11.03 -0.92
C GLU A 16 12.25 11.23 0.59
N VAL A 17 13.50 11.20 1.03
CA VAL A 17 13.88 11.47 2.41
C VAL A 17 14.47 12.87 2.48
N VAL A 18 13.73 13.78 3.10
CA VAL A 18 14.10 15.20 3.20
C VAL A 18 14.59 15.51 4.62
N GLY A 19 15.46 16.51 4.76
CA GLY A 19 15.93 16.99 6.07
C GLY A 19 17.14 16.25 6.66
N ILE A 20 17.71 15.28 5.94
CA ILE A 20 18.95 14.58 6.32
C ILE A 20 19.88 14.45 5.12
N ASP A 21 21.16 14.22 5.41
CA ASP A 21 22.23 14.08 4.41
C ASP A 21 22.73 12.62 4.34
N SER A 22 23.35 12.27 3.22
CA SER A 22 23.79 10.93 2.87
C SER A 22 24.73 10.25 3.88
N HIS A 23 25.42 11.01 4.74
CA HIS A 23 26.30 10.45 5.77
C HIS A 23 25.59 9.50 6.76
N VAL A 24 24.26 9.58 6.89
CA VAL A 24 23.49 8.70 7.80
C VAL A 24 23.06 7.38 7.17
N LEU A 25 23.32 7.17 5.86
CA LEU A 25 22.86 5.98 5.12
C LEU A 25 23.29 4.68 5.79
N ASP A 26 24.59 4.53 6.04
CA ASP A 26 25.15 3.29 6.59
C ASP A 26 24.64 3.03 8.00
N GLN A 27 24.53 4.10 8.81
CA GLN A 27 24.00 4.01 10.17
C GLN A 27 22.56 3.49 10.17
N VAL A 28 21.67 4.07 9.34
CA VAL A 28 20.26 3.66 9.26
C VAL A 28 20.15 2.26 8.65
N ASN A 29 20.85 1.97 7.56
CA ASN A 29 20.77 0.68 6.88
C ASN A 29 21.37 -0.48 7.70
N ALA A 30 22.26 -0.20 8.66
CA ALA A 30 22.79 -1.19 9.59
C ALA A 30 21.76 -1.76 10.58
N ILE A 31 20.60 -1.10 10.76
CA ILE A 31 19.53 -1.58 11.64
C ILE A 31 18.95 -2.90 11.10
N LYS A 32 19.08 -4.00 11.86
CA LYS A 32 18.71 -5.38 11.45
C LYS A 32 17.69 -6.06 12.38
N THR A 33 16.91 -5.28 13.13
CA THR A 33 15.87 -5.80 14.04
C THR A 33 14.75 -6.53 13.29
N ARG A 34 13.88 -7.23 14.03
CA ARG A 34 12.69 -7.88 13.46
C ARG A 34 11.74 -6.87 12.79
N THR A 35 11.70 -5.65 13.29
CA THR A 35 10.86 -4.55 12.78
C THR A 35 11.65 -3.53 11.96
N LYS A 36 12.86 -3.88 11.49
CA LYS A 36 13.85 -2.98 10.86
C LYS A 36 13.32 -1.88 9.95
N VAL A 37 12.28 -2.14 9.15
CA VAL A 37 11.70 -1.09 8.28
C VAL A 37 11.12 0.05 9.12
N LYS A 38 10.33 -0.27 10.15
CA LYS A 38 9.80 0.70 11.12
C LYS A 38 10.94 1.43 11.83
N ASP A 39 11.90 0.67 12.34
CA ASP A 39 13.00 1.22 13.14
C ASP A 39 13.89 2.15 12.30
N ARG A 40 14.06 1.86 11.00
CA ARG A 40 14.75 2.75 10.04
C ARG A 40 13.98 4.04 9.80
N ILE A 41 12.66 3.97 9.62
CA ILE A 41 11.80 5.15 9.49
C ILE A 41 11.87 6.02 10.75
N GLN A 42 11.76 5.40 11.92
CA GLN A 42 11.89 6.11 13.19
C GLN A 42 13.26 6.77 13.33
N ARG A 43 14.34 6.08 12.96
CA ARG A 43 15.69 6.64 12.99
C ARG A 43 15.85 7.83 12.03
N ILE A 44 15.23 7.78 10.86
CA ILE A 44 15.17 8.92 9.92
C ILE A 44 14.53 10.14 10.59
N TYR A 45 13.42 9.95 11.32
CA TYR A 45 12.71 11.04 12.00
C TYR A 45 13.48 11.60 13.20
N GLU A 46 14.14 10.74 13.98
CA GLU A 46 15.02 11.16 15.08
C GLU A 46 16.21 12.01 14.60
N LEU A 47 16.63 11.82 13.35
CA LEU A 47 17.69 12.60 12.70
C LEU A 47 17.17 13.93 12.11
N GLY A 48 15.89 14.27 12.30
CA GLY A 48 15.25 15.46 11.74
C GLY A 48 14.76 15.26 10.29
N GLY A 49 14.83 14.04 9.78
CA GLY A 49 14.35 13.70 8.44
C GLY A 49 12.84 13.48 8.39
N SER A 50 12.29 13.42 7.18
CA SER A 50 10.91 12.98 6.95
C SER A 50 10.77 12.25 5.62
N LEU A 51 9.73 11.42 5.49
CA LEU A 51 9.38 10.77 4.23
C LEU A 51 8.34 11.60 3.49
N ARG A 52 8.62 11.89 2.22
CA ARG A 52 7.66 12.52 1.29
C ARG A 52 7.40 11.56 0.14
N PHE A 53 6.13 11.26 -0.12
CA PHE A 53 5.78 10.41 -1.26
C PHE A 53 6.31 11.05 -2.57
N TYR A 54 7.08 10.28 -3.34
CA TYR A 54 7.63 10.73 -4.62
C TYR A 54 6.85 10.10 -5.79
N LYS A 55 6.82 8.76 -5.86
CA LYS A 55 6.07 8.01 -6.89
C LYS A 55 5.97 6.53 -6.58
N ALA A 56 5.05 5.82 -7.23
CA ALA A 56 5.18 4.37 -7.35
C ALA A 56 6.42 4.02 -8.19
N GLU A 57 7.13 2.93 -7.85
CA GLU A 57 8.34 2.52 -8.58
C GLU A 57 8.03 2.16 -10.03
N LYS A 58 6.84 1.60 -10.29
CA LYS A 58 6.36 1.30 -11.63
C LYS A 58 5.27 2.25 -12.06
N GLU A 59 5.41 2.76 -13.28
CA GLU A 59 4.41 3.61 -13.93
C GLU A 59 3.08 2.88 -14.12
N THR A 60 3.09 1.56 -14.37
CA THR A 60 1.87 0.75 -14.47
C THR A 60 1.07 0.76 -13.17
N MET A 61 1.73 0.70 -12.01
CA MET A 61 1.04 0.78 -10.72
C MET A 61 0.41 2.17 -10.52
N ALA A 62 1.18 3.24 -10.77
CA ALA A 62 0.66 4.60 -10.68
C ALA A 62 -0.53 4.82 -11.64
N TYR A 63 -0.40 4.39 -12.89
CA TYR A 63 -1.44 4.47 -13.90
C TYR A 63 -2.70 3.71 -13.46
N ASN A 64 -2.57 2.44 -13.07
CA ASN A 64 -3.73 1.63 -12.70
C ASN A 64 -4.44 2.20 -11.45
N LEU A 65 -3.70 2.70 -10.46
CA LEU A 65 -4.30 3.37 -9.30
C LEU A 65 -5.07 4.61 -9.73
N SER A 66 -4.46 5.45 -10.57
CA SER A 66 -5.10 6.67 -11.10
C SER A 66 -6.33 6.38 -11.98
N MET A 67 -6.35 5.21 -12.63
CA MET A 67 -7.50 4.73 -13.42
C MET A 67 -8.68 4.37 -12.52
N VAL A 68 -8.45 3.84 -11.33
CA VAL A 68 -9.52 3.62 -10.34
C VAL A 68 -10.01 4.96 -9.79
N ASP A 69 -9.08 5.82 -9.36
CA ASP A 69 -9.34 7.19 -8.91
C ASP A 69 -8.01 7.98 -8.86
N SER A 70 -8.02 9.23 -9.30
CA SER A 70 -6.81 10.04 -9.43
C SER A 70 -6.06 10.28 -8.11
N CYS A 71 -6.73 10.24 -6.96
CA CYS A 71 -6.08 10.45 -5.66
C CYS A 71 -5.46 9.17 -5.07
N LEU A 72 -5.73 7.98 -5.64
CA LEU A 72 -5.29 6.72 -5.05
C LEU A 72 -3.77 6.53 -4.96
N PRO A 73 -2.93 6.98 -5.91
CA PRO A 73 -1.48 6.87 -5.74
C PRO A 73 -0.98 7.49 -4.43
N GLU A 74 -1.46 8.68 -4.10
CA GLU A 74 -1.09 9.41 -2.88
C GLU A 74 -1.79 8.87 -1.64
N LEU A 75 -3.08 8.53 -1.72
CA LEU A 75 -3.82 7.91 -0.61
C LEU A 75 -3.17 6.59 -0.17
N ILE A 76 -2.85 5.72 -1.13
CA ILE A 76 -2.19 4.43 -0.83
C ILE A 76 -0.78 4.67 -0.26
N ALA A 77 -0.04 5.67 -0.73
CA ALA A 77 1.26 6.00 -0.17
C ALA A 77 1.17 6.41 1.31
N ASN A 78 0.18 7.26 1.65
CA ASN A 78 -0.05 7.70 3.04
C ASN A 78 -0.49 6.51 3.93
N MET A 79 -1.37 5.65 3.42
CA MET A 79 -1.78 4.42 4.12
C MET A 79 -0.63 3.44 4.33
N LEU A 80 0.27 3.35 3.35
CA LEU A 80 1.46 2.50 3.44
C LEU A 80 2.43 3.04 4.51
N GLN A 81 2.62 4.36 4.56
CA GLN A 81 3.42 5.02 5.58
C GLN A 81 2.84 4.78 6.98
N GLU A 82 1.54 5.00 7.18
CA GLU A 82 0.82 4.68 8.43
C GLU A 82 1.02 3.21 8.85
N PHE A 83 0.94 2.28 7.90
CA PHE A 83 1.17 0.86 8.20
C PHE A 83 2.60 0.57 8.68
N TYR A 84 3.63 1.08 7.99
CA TYR A 84 5.01 0.77 8.36
C TYR A 84 5.45 1.47 9.65
N GLU A 85 4.90 2.65 9.94
CA GLU A 85 5.18 3.42 11.16
C GLU A 85 4.43 2.88 12.38
N ASN A 86 3.10 2.74 12.24
CA ASN A 86 2.21 2.49 13.36
C ASN A 86 1.72 1.05 13.45
N ARG A 87 2.02 0.21 12.46
CA ARG A 87 1.58 -1.20 12.37
C ARG A 87 0.06 -1.34 12.30
N THR A 88 -0.63 -0.32 11.81
CA THR A 88 -2.07 -0.36 11.53
C THR A 88 -2.31 -1.21 10.27
N THR A 89 -2.55 -2.50 10.49
CA THR A 89 -2.65 -3.51 9.41
C THR A 89 -4.02 -3.54 8.73
N ALA A 90 -5.11 -3.39 9.48
CA ALA A 90 -6.46 -3.43 8.91
C ALA A 90 -6.72 -2.22 8.03
N ILE A 91 -7.22 -2.44 6.80
CA ILE A 91 -7.46 -1.37 5.83
C ILE A 91 -8.43 -0.32 6.38
N SER A 92 -9.54 -0.75 6.99
CA SER A 92 -10.53 0.15 7.59
C SER A 92 -9.92 1.08 8.64
N LYS A 93 -9.23 0.49 9.63
CA LYS A 93 -8.55 1.26 10.68
C LYS A 93 -7.44 2.16 10.16
N ASN A 94 -6.66 1.68 9.19
CA ASN A 94 -5.57 2.44 8.58
C ASN A 94 -6.10 3.69 7.86
N LEU A 95 -7.17 3.54 7.08
CA LEU A 95 -7.79 4.66 6.38
C LEU A 95 -8.32 5.73 7.35
N GLU A 96 -8.98 5.31 8.43
CA GLU A 96 -9.42 6.22 9.50
C GLU A 96 -8.25 7.00 10.09
N ASN A 97 -7.14 6.32 10.41
CA ASN A 97 -5.95 6.97 10.98
C ASN A 97 -5.36 8.01 10.02
N VAL A 98 -5.21 7.64 8.74
CA VAL A 98 -4.72 8.57 7.70
C VAL A 98 -5.63 9.79 7.56
N PHE A 99 -6.95 9.59 7.56
CA PHE A 99 -7.90 10.70 7.49
C PHE A 99 -7.79 11.64 8.69
N ASN A 100 -7.70 11.08 9.90
CA ASN A 100 -7.62 11.84 11.15
C ASN A 100 -6.26 12.55 11.35
N ALA A 101 -5.18 12.05 10.73
CA ALA A 101 -3.85 12.65 10.86
C ALA A 101 -3.69 13.98 10.10
N GLY A 102 -4.56 14.27 9.13
CA GLY A 102 -4.46 15.47 8.30
C GLY A 102 -4.95 15.15 6.89
N ASN A 103 -6.24 15.34 6.66
CA ASN A 103 -6.85 15.05 5.37
C ASN A 103 -6.48 16.12 4.31
N ASN A 104 -5.53 15.77 3.44
CA ASN A 104 -5.12 16.60 2.31
C ASN A 104 -5.89 16.31 1.01
N PHE A 105 -6.89 15.42 1.05
CA PHE A 105 -7.62 14.98 -0.15
C PHE A 105 -8.88 15.81 -0.46
N HIS A 106 -9.15 16.86 0.32
CA HIS A 106 -10.29 17.77 0.13
C HIS A 106 -11.64 17.06 0.00
N THR A 107 -11.83 15.93 0.70
CA THR A 107 -13.04 15.10 0.66
C THR A 107 -13.29 14.47 2.03
N ASP A 108 -14.40 13.75 2.25
CA ASP A 108 -14.70 13.11 3.54
C ASP A 108 -14.22 11.65 3.62
N LEU A 109 -14.27 11.07 4.82
CA LEU A 109 -13.89 9.68 5.05
C LEU A 109 -14.78 8.69 4.28
N ILE A 110 -16.05 9.03 4.03
CA ILE A 110 -16.99 8.17 3.29
C ILE A 110 -16.55 8.05 1.84
N SER A 111 -16.21 9.17 1.20
CA SER A 111 -15.67 9.26 -0.15
C SER A 111 -14.37 8.45 -0.28
N LEU A 112 -13.42 8.61 0.65
CA LEU A 112 -12.19 7.81 0.65
C LEU A 112 -12.48 6.31 0.84
N THR A 113 -13.43 5.97 1.70
CA THR A 113 -13.85 4.57 1.94
C THR A 113 -14.37 3.92 0.67
N VAL A 114 -15.24 4.62 -0.08
CA VAL A 114 -15.75 4.15 -1.37
C VAL A 114 -14.62 3.93 -2.38
N LYS A 115 -13.64 4.85 -2.44
CA LYS A 115 -12.49 4.73 -3.34
C LYS A 115 -11.62 3.52 -3.02
N ILE A 116 -11.34 3.26 -1.74
CA ILE A 116 -10.59 2.08 -1.30
C ILE A 116 -11.36 0.79 -1.59
N LYS A 117 -12.67 0.75 -1.31
CA LYS A 117 -13.54 -0.40 -1.66
C LYS A 117 -13.49 -0.73 -3.15
N ARG A 118 -13.63 0.28 -4.02
CA ARG A 118 -13.51 0.12 -5.48
C ARG A 118 -12.13 -0.38 -5.89
N PHE A 119 -11.06 0.12 -5.27
CA PHE A 119 -9.70 -0.38 -5.50
C PHE A 119 -9.56 -1.86 -5.14
N LEU A 120 -10.04 -2.29 -3.96
CA LEU A 120 -9.96 -3.70 -3.54
C LEU A 120 -10.69 -4.63 -4.50
N VAL A 121 -11.89 -4.26 -4.95
CA VAL A 121 -12.65 -5.01 -5.96
C VAL A 121 -11.92 -5.02 -7.31
N SER A 122 -11.30 -3.90 -7.70
CA SER A 122 -10.53 -3.83 -8.94
C SER A 122 -9.36 -4.79 -8.93
N VAL A 123 -8.60 -4.86 -7.82
CA VAL A 123 -7.49 -5.83 -7.64
C VAL A 123 -7.99 -7.26 -7.70
N LEU A 124 -9.14 -7.54 -7.08
CA LEU A 124 -9.74 -8.86 -7.09
C LEU A 124 -10.14 -9.32 -8.50
N LEU A 125 -10.64 -8.41 -9.33
CA LEU A 125 -11.33 -8.76 -10.58
C LEU A 125 -10.56 -8.43 -11.88
N GLY A 126 -9.38 -7.81 -11.84
CA GLY A 126 -8.60 -7.58 -13.07
C GLY A 126 -7.43 -6.60 -13.01
N PHE A 127 -7.25 -5.86 -11.91
CA PHE A 127 -6.10 -4.98 -11.73
C PHE A 127 -4.86 -5.81 -11.35
N PHE A 128 -3.78 -5.64 -12.12
CA PHE A 128 -2.46 -6.21 -11.82
C PHE A 128 -1.39 -5.12 -11.80
N ALA A 129 -0.55 -5.08 -10.75
CA ALA A 129 0.46 -4.02 -10.60
C ALA A 129 1.46 -3.89 -11.76
N GLY A 130 1.77 -4.99 -12.44
CA GLY A 130 2.78 -5.06 -13.50
C GLY A 130 2.25 -4.91 -14.92
N GLN A 131 0.94 -4.82 -15.11
CA GLN A 131 0.30 -4.76 -16.42
C GLN A 131 -0.65 -3.56 -16.45
N LYS A 132 -0.58 -2.77 -17.53
CA LYS A 132 -1.51 -1.67 -17.73
C LYS A 132 -2.93 -2.23 -17.77
N TRP A 133 -3.78 -1.76 -16.86
CA TRP A 133 -5.18 -2.14 -16.78
C TRP A 133 -6.00 -1.29 -17.75
N ASP A 134 -7.06 -1.85 -18.31
CA ASP A 134 -7.97 -1.18 -19.24
C ASP A 134 -9.31 -0.79 -18.59
N GLY A 135 -9.46 -1.07 -17.29
CA GLY A 135 -10.68 -0.83 -16.52
C GLY A 135 -11.69 -1.98 -16.57
N ASN A 136 -11.45 -3.01 -17.39
CA ASN A 136 -12.36 -4.13 -17.52
C ASN A 136 -12.07 -5.20 -16.46
N TYR A 137 -13.13 -5.83 -15.95
CA TYR A 137 -13.01 -7.03 -15.13
C TYR A 137 -12.78 -8.25 -16.02
N VAL A 138 -11.82 -9.08 -15.63
CA VAL A 138 -11.53 -10.35 -16.30
C VAL A 138 -12.38 -11.50 -15.75
N ALA A 139 -13.08 -11.27 -14.63
CA ALA A 139 -13.96 -12.23 -13.99
C ALA A 139 -15.37 -11.64 -13.80
N ASN A 140 -16.39 -12.44 -14.13
CA ASN A 140 -17.82 -12.10 -14.02
C ASN A 140 -18.47 -12.66 -12.73
N GLY A 141 -17.68 -13.16 -11.78
CA GLY A 141 -18.14 -13.74 -10.52
C GLY A 141 -16.99 -14.22 -9.64
N LEU A 142 -17.24 -14.35 -8.34
CA LEU A 142 -16.28 -14.88 -7.36
C LEU A 142 -16.99 -15.93 -6.48
N ILE A 143 -16.40 -17.11 -6.34
CA ILE A 143 -16.86 -18.10 -5.35
C ILE A 143 -15.96 -18.00 -4.11
N VAL A 144 -16.55 -17.68 -2.95
CA VAL A 144 -15.85 -17.67 -1.66
C VAL A 144 -16.26 -18.92 -0.88
N VAL A 145 -15.29 -19.75 -0.53
CA VAL A 145 -15.51 -20.96 0.26
C VAL A 145 -15.06 -20.67 1.69
N LYS A 146 -15.97 -20.83 2.66
CA LYS A 146 -15.65 -20.71 4.08
C LYS A 146 -14.86 -21.94 4.57
N GLU A 147 -14.16 -21.79 5.70
CA GLU A 147 -13.39 -22.89 6.32
C GLU A 147 -14.26 -24.09 6.76
N ASP A 148 -15.56 -23.88 6.98
CA ASP A 148 -16.53 -24.90 7.38
C ASP A 148 -17.13 -25.69 6.20
N GLY A 149 -16.71 -25.41 4.96
CA GLY A 149 -17.23 -26.07 3.77
C GLY A 149 -18.58 -25.54 3.28
N GLU A 150 -19.17 -24.52 3.95
CA GLU A 150 -20.30 -23.80 3.38
C GLU A 150 -19.85 -22.94 2.19
N HIS A 151 -20.61 -23.03 1.11
CA HIS A 151 -20.40 -22.24 -0.08
C HIS A 151 -21.09 -20.88 0.06
N VAL A 152 -20.33 -19.79 0.03
CA VAL A 152 -20.87 -18.45 -0.25
C VAL A 152 -20.52 -18.11 -1.69
N GLY A 153 -21.43 -18.46 -2.60
CA GLY A 153 -21.32 -18.04 -4.00
C GLY A 153 -21.73 -16.59 -4.12
N PHE A 154 -20.79 -15.68 -4.39
CA PHE A 154 -21.14 -14.38 -4.92
C PHE A 154 -21.18 -14.50 -6.46
N HIS A 155 -22.37 -14.72 -7.02
CA HIS A 155 -22.63 -14.08 -8.30
C HIS A 155 -22.46 -12.57 -8.09
N ILE A 156 -22.04 -11.78 -9.10
CA ILE A 156 -21.98 -10.30 -9.02
C ILE A 156 -23.41 -9.74 -8.91
N VAL A 157 -24.10 -10.05 -7.81
CA VAL A 157 -25.48 -9.67 -7.49
C VAL A 157 -25.47 -8.81 -6.23
N ASP A 158 -24.47 -8.98 -5.34
CA ASP A 158 -24.27 -8.07 -4.20
C ASP A 158 -22.84 -7.50 -4.15
N LYS A 159 -22.58 -6.53 -5.05
CA LYS A 159 -21.34 -5.76 -5.09
C LYS A 159 -21.06 -5.04 -3.78
N ALA A 160 -22.11 -4.57 -3.08
CA ALA A 160 -21.97 -3.88 -1.81
C ALA A 160 -21.43 -4.82 -0.72
N ALA A 161 -22.01 -6.02 -0.59
CA ALA A 161 -21.52 -7.02 0.35
C ALA A 161 -20.07 -7.43 0.06
N LEU A 162 -19.68 -7.56 -1.20
CA LEU A 162 -18.28 -7.85 -1.56
C LEU A 162 -17.34 -6.69 -1.18
N GLU A 163 -17.73 -5.45 -1.47
CA GLU A 163 -16.96 -4.25 -1.12
C GLU A 163 -16.76 -4.15 0.40
N ASP A 164 -17.82 -4.35 1.18
CA ASP A 164 -17.78 -4.32 2.63
C ASP A 164 -16.92 -5.46 3.19
N TYR A 165 -17.10 -6.68 2.68
CA TYR A 165 -16.31 -7.83 3.09
C TYR A 165 -14.81 -7.59 2.89
N LEU A 166 -14.40 -7.13 1.70
CA LEU A 166 -13.00 -6.85 1.41
C LEU A 166 -12.43 -5.74 2.31
N PHE A 167 -13.20 -4.67 2.54
CA PHE A 167 -12.76 -3.54 3.34
C PHE A 167 -12.49 -3.92 4.80
N GLU A 168 -13.31 -4.80 5.37
CA GLU A 168 -13.17 -5.25 6.77
C GLU A 168 -12.12 -6.36 6.96
N HIS A 169 -11.88 -7.18 5.94
CA HIS A 169 -11.05 -8.38 6.10
C HIS A 169 -9.64 -8.24 5.50
N ILE A 170 -9.41 -7.31 4.58
CA ILE A 170 -8.09 -7.12 3.97
C ILE A 170 -7.15 -6.34 4.88
N LYS A 171 -5.90 -6.79 4.92
CA LYS A 171 -4.84 -6.23 5.76
C LYS A 171 -3.56 -6.02 4.96
N PHE A 172 -2.82 -4.98 5.32
CA PHE A 172 -1.41 -4.82 4.96
C PHE A 172 -0.57 -5.94 5.56
N ASP A 173 0.44 -6.39 4.81
CA ASP A 173 1.44 -7.34 5.29
C ASP A 173 2.85 -6.85 4.93
N THR A 174 3.87 -7.33 5.67
CA THR A 174 5.28 -7.02 5.37
C THR A 174 5.92 -8.20 4.63
N PRO A 175 6.22 -8.07 3.33
CA PRO A 175 6.92 -9.11 2.57
C PRO A 175 8.43 -9.10 2.85
N SER A 176 9.14 -10.05 2.24
CA SER A 176 10.61 -10.11 2.32
C SER A 176 11.26 -8.86 1.70
N THR A 177 11.91 -8.06 2.54
CA THR A 177 12.62 -6.84 2.11
C THR A 177 13.72 -7.11 1.10
N THR A 178 14.38 -8.27 1.18
CA THR A 178 15.46 -8.66 0.26
C THR A 178 14.91 -9.12 -1.08
N ARG A 179 13.87 -9.97 -1.09
CA ARG A 179 13.24 -10.46 -2.33
C ARG A 179 12.67 -9.32 -3.17
N HIS A 180 12.04 -8.34 -2.51
CA HIS A 180 11.34 -7.24 -3.18
C HIS A 180 12.12 -5.91 -3.16
N ARG A 181 13.35 -5.92 -2.63
CA ARG A 181 14.31 -4.81 -2.65
C ARG A 181 13.74 -3.48 -2.13
N PHE A 182 13.23 -3.50 -0.89
CA PHE A 182 12.69 -2.30 -0.23
C PHE A 182 13.17 -2.19 1.23
N GLY A 183 12.79 -1.11 1.90
CA GLY A 183 13.02 -0.88 3.33
C GLY A 183 14.43 -0.45 3.70
N HIS A 184 15.19 0.11 2.76
CA HIS A 184 16.54 0.66 2.96
C HIS A 184 16.66 2.04 2.29
N LEU A 185 17.55 2.88 2.82
CA LEU A 185 17.91 4.14 2.19
C LEU A 185 18.77 3.90 0.95
N ILE A 186 18.51 4.69 -0.09
CA ILE A 186 19.18 4.67 -1.38
C ILE A 186 19.58 6.12 -1.68
N ALA A 187 20.86 6.38 -1.90
CA ALA A 187 21.33 7.68 -2.40
C ALA A 187 21.42 7.63 -3.92
N GLU A 188 20.96 8.70 -4.58
CA GLU A 188 21.09 8.89 -6.03
C GLU A 188 22.21 9.89 -6.32
N ASN A 189 22.73 9.89 -7.55
CA ASN A 189 23.87 10.73 -7.96
C ASN A 189 23.61 12.24 -7.85
N ASN A 190 22.35 12.65 -7.76
CA ASN A 190 21.94 14.04 -7.60
C ASN A 190 21.95 14.51 -6.13
N GLY A 191 22.38 13.66 -5.19
CA GLY A 191 22.38 13.95 -3.75
C GLY A 191 21.06 13.66 -3.03
N ASN A 192 20.01 13.28 -3.77
CA ASN A 192 18.73 12.93 -3.16
C ASN A 192 18.80 11.55 -2.52
N ILE A 193 18.05 11.40 -1.43
CA ILE A 193 17.94 10.15 -0.69
C ILE A 193 16.51 9.65 -0.82
N TYR A 194 16.36 8.34 -1.05
CA TYR A 194 15.08 7.69 -1.21
C TYR A 194 14.94 6.50 -0.27
N PHE A 195 13.70 6.21 0.10
CA PHE A 195 13.30 5.03 0.86
C PHE A 195 12.13 4.35 0.18
N LYS A 196 12.22 3.03 0.01
CA LYS A 196 11.16 2.24 -0.65
C LYS A 196 10.31 1.50 0.37
N LEU A 197 8.99 1.55 0.23
CA LEU A 197 8.02 0.72 0.94
C LEU A 197 7.32 -0.22 -0.04
N ASN A 198 6.99 -1.45 0.37
CA ASN A 198 6.28 -2.40 -0.49
C ASN A 198 4.81 -2.54 -0.07
N PHE A 199 3.92 -2.51 -1.05
CA PHE A 199 2.49 -2.68 -0.90
C PHE A 199 2.07 -4.13 -1.13
N GLN A 200 1.66 -4.80 -0.06
CA GLN A 200 1.12 -6.16 -0.08
C GLN A 200 -0.18 -6.20 0.72
N LEU A 201 -1.20 -6.86 0.15
CA LEU A 201 -2.52 -7.02 0.77
C LEU A 201 -2.92 -8.48 0.88
N ARG A 202 -3.41 -8.88 2.06
CA ARG A 202 -3.80 -10.27 2.38
C ARG A 202 -5.10 -10.32 3.16
N PHE A 203 -5.71 -11.50 3.21
CA PHE A 203 -6.83 -11.82 4.10
C PHE A 203 -6.31 -12.28 5.49
#